data_AF-A0A5J4U2G7-F1
#
_entry.id   AF-A0A5J4U2G7-F1
#
_cell.length_a   1.000
_cell.length_b   1.000
_cell.length_c   1.000
_cell.angle_alpha   90.00
_cell.angle_beta   90.00
_cell.angle_gamma   90.00
#
_symmetry.space_group_name_H-M   'P 1'
#
loop_
_entity.id
_entity.type
_entity.pdbx_description
1 polymer ?
#
loop_
_entity_poly.entity_id
_entity_poly.type
_entity_poly.pdbx_seq_one_letter_code
_entity_poly.pdbx_strand_id
1 'polypeptide(L)'
;YAIASSRSRKIKQIHSNANVAILFINKEKWEQIVIDVVARVRTNFELKKKVWNDELKAVGLSGPEDDKMAVILLTPRKLIHHSLTQIHPEVLLNEPVQYDKDLQIANDLRKLNIPINLTTMDEYGILHSRIMGQLFFHQTLGFWLHSQKGSGKVLQLQNNINGVLTGYNDETQDSYIIESEIIVHNDLPFLLSTWCPQFGSDKCKGPDDTSRVVLQVNVMKTEHLNIKEFYSSLIKK
;
A
#
# COMPACT_ATOMS: atom_id res chain seq x y z
N TYR A 1 10.07 -15.14 -5.80
CA TYR A 1 9.20 -14.35 -6.68
C TYR A 1 8.02 -15.20 -7.09
N ALA A 2 6.88 -14.59 -7.38
CA ALA A 2 5.78 -15.27 -8.09
C ALA A 2 5.45 -14.50 -9.37
N ILE A 3 4.88 -15.19 -10.35
CA ILE A 3 4.53 -14.62 -11.65
C ILE A 3 3.03 -14.78 -11.84
N ALA A 4 2.37 -13.72 -12.27
CA ALA A 4 0.94 -13.72 -12.56
C ALA A 4 0.65 -12.85 -13.78
N SER A 5 -0.52 -13.07 -14.38
CA SER A 5 -1.02 -12.12 -15.37
C SER A 5 -1.29 -10.77 -14.69
N SER A 6 -0.82 -9.67 -15.30
CA SER A 6 -1.01 -8.30 -14.85
C SER A 6 -2.49 -7.91 -14.68
N ARG A 7 -3.39 -8.59 -15.40
CA ARG A 7 -4.84 -8.38 -15.32
C ARG A 7 -5.56 -9.36 -14.41
N SER A 8 -4.85 -10.27 -13.75
CA SER A 8 -5.46 -11.30 -12.91
C SER A 8 -6.17 -10.69 -11.68
N ARG A 9 -7.20 -11.38 -11.20
CA ARG A 9 -7.87 -11.01 -9.93
C ARG A 9 -6.89 -10.98 -8.76
N LYS A 10 -5.85 -11.82 -8.79
CA LYS A 10 -4.83 -11.87 -7.73
C LYS A 10 -3.99 -10.59 -7.67
N ILE A 11 -3.59 -10.04 -8.83
CA ILE A 11 -2.90 -8.75 -8.89
C ILE A 11 -3.78 -7.63 -8.31
N LYS A 12 -5.07 -7.58 -8.67
CA LYS A 12 -6.02 -6.63 -8.08
C LYS A 12 -6.13 -6.78 -6.56
N GLN A 13 -6.19 -8.02 -6.06
CA GLN A 13 -6.22 -8.31 -4.63
C GLN A 13 -4.94 -7.82 -3.92
N ILE A 14 -3.76 -8.02 -4.51
CA ILE A 14 -2.48 -7.58 -3.94
C ILE A 14 -2.38 -6.05 -3.91
N HIS A 15 -2.79 -5.36 -4.98
CA HIS A 15 -2.86 -3.89 -4.96
C HIS A 15 -3.87 -3.37 -3.93
N SER A 16 -4.93 -4.14 -3.64
CA SER A 16 -5.92 -3.79 -2.62
C SER A 16 -5.49 -4.19 -1.20
N ASN A 17 -4.53 -5.09 -1.04
CA ASN A 17 -3.92 -5.42 0.25
C ASN A 17 -2.62 -6.17 0.01
N ALA A 18 -1.50 -5.48 0.25
CA ALA A 18 -0.18 -6.05 0.09
C ALA A 18 0.15 -7.12 1.15
N ASN A 19 -0.61 -7.21 2.25
CA ASN A 19 -0.41 -8.24 3.27
C ASN A 19 -0.95 -9.58 2.75
N VAL A 20 -0.05 -10.53 2.53
CA VAL A 20 -0.36 -11.85 2.00
C VAL A 20 0.22 -12.92 2.92
N ALA A 21 -0.44 -14.08 3.00
CA ALA A 21 0.13 -15.25 3.64
C ALA A 21 0.46 -16.31 2.58
N ILE A 22 1.63 -16.92 2.69
CA ILE A 22 2.02 -18.10 1.93
C ILE A 22 1.92 -19.31 2.85
N LEU A 23 1.21 -20.34 2.39
CA LEU A 23 0.98 -21.55 3.15
C LEU A 23 1.70 -22.72 2.48
N PHE A 24 2.59 -23.36 3.21
CA PHE A 24 3.19 -24.64 2.84
C PHE A 24 2.67 -25.72 3.80
N ILE A 25 2.23 -26.84 3.25
CA ILE A 25 1.72 -27.97 4.02
C ILE A 25 2.51 -29.21 3.61
N ASN A 26 3.18 -29.84 4.57
CA ASN A 26 3.72 -31.18 4.42
C ASN A 26 2.76 -32.17 5.09
N LYS A 27 1.94 -32.82 4.28
CA LYS A 27 0.94 -33.78 4.77
C LYS A 27 1.55 -35.04 5.37
N GLU A 28 2.72 -35.47 4.89
CA GLU A 28 3.38 -36.68 5.38
C GLU A 28 3.91 -36.50 6.80
N LYS A 29 4.48 -35.32 7.06
CA LYS A 29 5.04 -34.96 8.37
C LYS A 29 4.06 -34.24 9.29
N TRP A 30 2.86 -33.93 8.79
CA TRP A 30 1.87 -33.08 9.48
C TRP A 30 2.45 -31.74 9.93
N GLU A 31 3.26 -31.14 9.05
CA GLU A 31 3.87 -29.83 9.28
C GLU A 31 3.16 -28.79 8.42
N GLN A 32 2.99 -27.59 8.98
CA GLN A 32 2.45 -26.43 8.28
C GLN A 32 3.35 -25.23 8.54
N ILE A 33 3.77 -24.56 7.46
CA ILE A 33 4.51 -23.31 7.53
C ILE A 33 3.63 -22.21 6.95
N VAL A 34 3.34 -21.20 7.77
CA VAL A 34 2.66 -19.97 7.38
C VAL A 34 3.69 -18.86 7.33
N ILE A 35 3.91 -18.30 6.15
CA ILE A 35 4.80 -17.16 5.95
C ILE A 35 3.93 -15.93 5.75
N ASP A 36 3.99 -15.01 6.71
CA ASP A 36 3.45 -13.66 6.54
C ASP A 36 4.41 -12.85 5.68
N VAL A 37 3.90 -12.35 4.55
CA VAL A 37 4.68 -11.66 3.53
C VAL A 37 4.00 -10.36 3.12
N VAL A 38 4.83 -9.40 2.71
CA VAL A 38 4.37 -8.22 1.98
C VAL A 38 4.60 -8.48 0.50
N ALA A 39 3.52 -8.46 -0.28
CA ALA A 39 3.52 -8.64 -1.71
C ALA A 39 3.55 -7.29 -2.43
N ARG A 40 4.49 -7.10 -3.35
CA ARG A 40 4.56 -5.93 -4.22
C ARG A 40 4.53 -6.36 -5.68
N VAL A 41 3.61 -5.78 -6.44
CA VAL A 41 3.52 -6.01 -7.89
C VAL A 41 4.54 -5.13 -8.59
N ARG A 42 5.25 -5.71 -9.56
CA ARG A 42 6.28 -5.06 -10.35
C ARG A 42 6.15 -5.46 -11.81
N THR A 43 6.20 -4.47 -12.68
CA THR A 43 6.12 -4.62 -14.14
C THR A 43 7.38 -4.10 -14.84
N ASN A 44 8.43 -3.73 -14.09
CA ASN A 44 9.65 -3.21 -14.68
C ASN A 44 10.42 -4.30 -15.42
N PHE A 45 10.92 -3.95 -16.60
CA PHE A 45 11.59 -4.87 -17.52
C PHE A 45 12.77 -5.61 -16.88
N GLU A 46 13.65 -4.91 -16.16
CA GLU A 46 14.82 -5.52 -15.51
C GLU A 46 14.45 -6.66 -14.56
N LEU A 47 13.38 -6.50 -13.78
CA LEU A 47 12.93 -7.56 -12.88
C LEU A 47 12.31 -8.71 -13.66
N LYS A 48 11.46 -8.42 -14.67
CA LYS A 48 10.86 -9.45 -15.53
C LYS A 48 11.93 -10.30 -16.20
N LYS A 49 12.98 -9.67 -16.75
CA LYS A 49 14.14 -10.34 -17.34
C LYS A 49 14.84 -11.25 -16.35
N LYS A 50 15.02 -10.81 -15.11
CA LYS A 50 15.67 -11.60 -14.04
C LYS A 50 14.90 -12.85 -13.64
N VAL A 51 13.56 -12.81 -13.66
CA VAL A 51 12.71 -13.96 -13.29
C VAL A 51 12.23 -14.78 -14.49
N TRP A 52 12.57 -14.38 -15.71
CA TRP A 52 12.13 -15.07 -16.91
C TRP A 52 12.72 -16.48 -16.99
N ASN A 53 11.88 -17.45 -17.31
CA ASN A 53 12.23 -18.81 -17.68
C ASN A 53 11.37 -19.20 -18.89
N ASP A 54 11.92 -19.93 -19.85
CA ASP A 54 11.19 -20.36 -21.04
C ASP A 54 10.01 -21.30 -20.74
N GLU A 55 10.00 -21.96 -19.57
CA GLU A 55 8.83 -22.71 -19.08
C GLU A 55 7.58 -21.84 -18.93
N LEU A 56 7.74 -20.52 -18.76
CA LEU A 56 6.62 -19.57 -18.67
C LEU A 56 5.85 -19.43 -19.99
N LYS A 57 6.42 -19.87 -21.12
CA LYS A 57 5.68 -19.98 -22.38
C LYS A 57 4.50 -20.95 -22.28
N ALA A 58 4.61 -21.98 -21.44
CA ALA A 58 3.53 -22.95 -21.22
C ALA A 58 2.28 -22.31 -20.58
N VAL A 59 2.43 -21.18 -19.88
CA VAL A 59 1.32 -20.41 -19.30
C VAL A 59 0.90 -19.21 -20.15
N GLY A 60 1.35 -19.17 -21.41
CA GLY A 60 0.89 -18.20 -22.42
C GLY A 60 1.60 -16.84 -22.39
N LEU A 61 2.79 -16.75 -21.78
CA LEU A 61 3.63 -15.55 -21.83
C LEU A 61 4.62 -15.61 -23.00
N SER A 62 4.82 -14.50 -23.71
CA SER A 62 5.66 -14.45 -24.92
C SER A 62 7.13 -14.11 -24.66
N GLY A 63 7.44 -13.51 -23.51
CA GLY A 63 8.79 -13.08 -23.17
C GLY A 63 8.84 -12.18 -21.94
N PRO A 64 10.05 -11.75 -21.52
CA PRO A 64 10.22 -10.80 -20.43
C PRO A 64 9.65 -9.40 -20.73
N GLU A 65 9.41 -9.08 -22.00
CA GLU A 65 8.77 -7.83 -22.43
C GLU A 65 7.24 -7.91 -22.45
N ASP A 66 6.65 -9.09 -22.21
CA ASP A 66 5.20 -9.27 -22.28
C ASP A 66 4.47 -8.37 -21.26
N ASP A 67 3.59 -7.49 -21.75
CA ASP A 67 2.76 -6.59 -20.95
C ASP A 67 1.79 -7.34 -20.02
N LYS A 68 1.47 -8.59 -20.36
CA LYS A 68 0.66 -9.46 -19.52
C LYS A 68 1.45 -10.02 -18.35
N MET A 69 2.78 -9.97 -18.36
CA MET A 69 3.59 -10.46 -17.25
C MET A 69 3.64 -9.42 -16.11
N ALA A 70 3.33 -9.87 -14.90
CA ALA A 70 3.58 -9.14 -13.67
C ALA A 70 4.39 -10.02 -12.70
N VAL A 71 5.39 -9.41 -12.06
CA VAL A 71 6.21 -10.06 -11.04
C VAL A 71 5.71 -9.64 -9.67
N ILE A 72 5.40 -10.61 -8.83
CA ILE A 72 5.04 -10.40 -7.43
C ILE A 72 6.31 -10.64 -6.61
N LEU A 73 6.86 -9.57 -6.04
CA LEU A 73 7.91 -9.61 -5.05
C LEU A 73 7.27 -9.94 -3.70
N LEU A 74 7.74 -11.00 -3.05
CA LEU A 74 7.24 -11.46 -1.75
C LEU A 74 8.36 -11.27 -0.73
N THR A 75 8.14 -10.38 0.23
CA THR A 75 9.11 -10.07 1.27
C THR A 75 8.61 -10.65 2.60
N PRO A 76 9.25 -11.70 3.14
CA PRO A 76 8.86 -12.30 4.42
C PRO A 76 9.08 -11.37 5.60
N ARG A 77 8.08 -11.28 6.48
CA ARG A 77 8.14 -10.60 7.77
C ARG A 77 8.26 -11.58 8.92
N LYS A 78 7.44 -12.61 8.88
CA LYS A 78 7.30 -13.59 9.95
C LYS A 78 6.99 -14.95 9.35
N LEU A 79 7.59 -15.98 9.93
CA LEU A 79 7.30 -17.38 9.63
C LEU A 79 6.74 -18.02 10.89
N ILE A 80 5.64 -18.74 10.74
CA ILE A 80 5.01 -19.54 11.80
C ILE A 80 5.09 -20.99 11.35
N HIS A 81 5.84 -21.79 12.10
CA HIS A 81 5.97 -23.22 11.87
C HIS A 81 5.11 -23.97 12.89
N HIS A 82 4.17 -24.74 12.38
CA HIS A 82 3.32 -25.66 13.13
C HIS A 82 3.77 -27.09 12.86
N SER A 83 4.01 -27.85 13.92
CA SER A 83 4.35 -29.27 13.86
C SER A 83 3.67 -30.02 14.99
N LEU A 84 3.36 -31.30 14.78
CA LEU A 84 2.79 -32.16 15.83
C LEU A 84 3.72 -32.38 17.03
N THR A 85 5.03 -32.19 16.84
CA THR A 85 6.04 -32.40 17.89
C THR A 85 6.22 -31.20 18.81
N GLN A 86 5.67 -30.03 18.44
CA GLN A 86 5.79 -28.79 19.20
C GLN A 86 4.43 -28.39 19.78
N ILE A 87 4.39 -28.16 21.10
CA ILE A 87 3.17 -27.72 21.82
C ILE A 87 2.78 -26.29 21.41
N HIS A 88 3.78 -25.46 21.08
CA HIS A 88 3.59 -24.09 20.62
C HIS A 88 4.22 -23.91 19.24
N PRO A 89 3.58 -23.15 18.33
CA PRO A 89 4.17 -22.86 17.04
C PRO A 89 5.49 -22.11 17.20
N GLU A 90 6.50 -22.53 16.47
CA GLU A 90 7.75 -21.80 16.37
C GLU A 90 7.54 -20.56 15.49
N VAL A 91 7.91 -19.38 16.01
CA VAL A 91 7.76 -18.11 15.31
C VAL A 91 9.13 -17.51 15.05
N LEU A 92 9.50 -17.43 13.77
CA LEU A 92 10.71 -16.75 13.32
C LEU A 92 10.31 -15.37 12.82
N LEU A 93 10.86 -14.33 13.45
CA LEU A 93 10.68 -12.94 13.06
C LEU A 93 11.88 -12.52 12.22
N ASN A 94 11.61 -11.85 11.10
CA ASN A 94 12.65 -11.14 10.37
C ASN A 94 12.87 -9.78 11.02
N GLU A 95 14.03 -9.16 10.77
CA GLU A 95 14.22 -7.75 11.15
C GLU A 95 13.13 -6.88 10.51
N PRO A 96 12.69 -5.79 11.18
CA PRO A 96 11.72 -4.86 10.59
C PRO A 96 12.22 -4.41 9.23
N VAL A 97 11.57 -4.90 8.19
CA VAL A 97 11.91 -4.55 6.83
C VAL A 97 11.57 -3.08 6.63
N GLN A 98 12.26 -2.39 5.71
CA GLN A 98 12.04 -0.96 5.45
C GLN A 98 10.56 -0.57 5.39
N TYR A 99 9.73 -1.45 4.80
CA TYR A 99 8.28 -1.30 4.76
C TYR A 99 7.61 -1.15 6.13
N ASP A 100 8.03 -1.89 7.16
CA ASP A 100 7.43 -1.78 8.49
C ASP A 100 7.78 -0.43 9.14
N LYS A 101 9.00 0.08 8.89
CA LYS A 101 9.38 1.45 9.28
C LYS A 101 8.55 2.48 8.54
N ASP A 102 8.31 2.25 7.24
CA ASP A 102 7.49 3.13 6.43
C ASP A 102 6.03 3.20 6.94
N LEU A 103 5.46 2.06 7.33
CA LEU A 103 4.14 2.02 7.94
C LEU A 103 4.10 2.71 9.31
N GLN A 104 5.17 2.64 10.10
CA GLN A 104 5.26 3.33 11.38
C GLN A 104 5.24 4.85 11.18
N ILE A 105 6.05 5.38 10.26
CA ILE A 105 6.08 6.81 9.93
C ILE A 105 4.71 7.30 9.45
N ALA A 106 4.05 6.54 8.56
CA ALA A 106 2.69 6.86 8.13
C ALA A 106 1.67 6.85 9.29
N ASN A 107 1.80 5.91 10.23
CA ASN A 107 0.97 5.85 11.42
C ASN A 107 1.23 7.01 12.39
N ASP A 108 2.47 7.48 12.48
CA ASP A 108 2.81 8.63 13.32
C ASP A 108 2.23 9.92 12.74
N LEU A 109 2.36 10.14 11.41
CA LEU A 109 1.66 11.22 10.72
C LEU A 109 0.14 11.17 10.97
N ARG A 110 -0.46 9.97 10.88
CA ARG A 110 -1.88 9.75 11.14
C ARG A 110 -2.29 10.21 12.55
N LYS A 111 -1.48 9.94 13.58
CA LYS A 111 -1.77 10.32 14.97
C LYS A 111 -1.68 11.82 15.23
N LEU A 112 -0.89 12.55 14.44
CA LEU A 112 -0.76 14.01 14.58
C LEU A 112 -2.03 14.76 14.20
N ASN A 113 -2.95 14.14 13.46
CA ASN A 113 -4.25 14.71 13.10
C ASN A 113 -4.17 16.03 12.30
N ILE A 114 -3.05 16.27 11.64
CA ILE A 114 -2.79 17.47 10.83
C ILE A 114 -3.36 17.33 9.40
N PRO A 115 -3.60 18.45 8.69
CA PRO A 115 -3.98 18.42 7.28
C PRO A 115 -2.89 17.80 6.41
N ILE A 116 -3.30 16.92 5.50
CA ILE A 116 -2.41 16.22 4.57
C ILE A 116 -2.71 16.68 3.16
N ASN A 117 -1.65 17.00 2.42
CA ASN A 117 -1.72 17.27 0.99
C ASN A 117 -1.56 15.97 0.21
N LEU A 118 -2.41 15.76 -0.80
CA LEU A 118 -2.25 14.70 -1.79
C LEU A 118 -1.82 15.30 -3.12
N THR A 119 -0.63 14.93 -3.58
CA THR A 119 -0.12 15.23 -4.90
C THR A 119 -0.35 14.05 -5.83
N THR A 120 -1.00 14.29 -6.96
CA THR A 120 -1.29 13.28 -8.01
C THR A 120 -1.07 13.90 -9.38
N MET A 121 -0.83 13.05 -10.38
CA MET A 121 -0.56 13.46 -11.75
C MET A 121 -1.81 13.27 -12.62
N ASP A 122 -2.11 14.23 -13.50
CA ASP A 122 -3.15 14.07 -14.51
C ASP A 122 -2.65 13.38 -15.78
N GLU A 123 -3.55 13.24 -16.77
CA GLU A 123 -3.26 12.60 -18.06
C GLU A 123 -2.22 13.35 -18.91
N TYR A 124 -1.99 14.63 -18.64
CA TYR A 124 -0.99 15.47 -19.33
C TYR A 124 0.36 15.48 -18.62
N GLY A 125 0.50 14.72 -17.52
CA GLY A 125 1.72 14.71 -16.72
C GLY A 125 1.84 15.90 -15.74
N ILE A 126 0.78 16.69 -15.56
CA ILE A 126 0.80 17.84 -14.66
C ILE A 126 0.51 17.36 -13.23
N LEU A 127 1.34 17.82 -12.28
CA LEU A 127 1.17 17.53 -10.86
C LEU A 127 0.19 18.51 -10.22
N HIS A 128 -0.80 17.96 -9.52
CA HIS A 128 -1.79 18.73 -8.77
C HIS A 128 -1.67 18.37 -7.30
N SER A 129 -1.59 19.36 -6.41
CA SER A 129 -1.61 19.15 -4.96
C SER A 129 -2.86 19.76 -4.33
N ARG A 130 -3.51 19.04 -3.42
CA ARG A 130 -4.70 19.50 -2.68
C ARG A 130 -4.68 18.96 -1.26
N ILE A 131 -5.20 19.76 -0.32
CA ILE A 131 -5.48 19.32 1.05
C ILE A 131 -6.63 18.31 0.99
N MET A 132 -6.43 17.13 1.60
CA MET A 132 -7.41 16.03 1.65
C MET A 132 -8.03 15.86 3.05
N GLY A 133 -7.63 16.67 4.02
CA GLY A 133 -7.99 16.49 5.42
C GLY A 133 -7.00 15.53 6.11
N GLN A 134 -7.51 14.50 6.77
CA GLN A 134 -6.73 13.59 7.61
C GLN A 134 -6.56 12.20 6.97
N LEU A 135 -5.46 11.53 7.32
CA LEU A 135 -5.22 10.13 6.99
C LEU A 135 -5.92 9.27 8.04
N PHE A 136 -6.75 8.34 7.59
CA PHE A 136 -7.43 7.38 8.45
C PHE A 136 -6.76 6.01 8.36
N PHE A 137 -7.09 5.14 9.32
CA PHE A 137 -6.63 3.75 9.32
C PHE A 137 -7.78 2.80 9.67
N HIS A 138 -7.94 1.74 8.90
CA HIS A 138 -8.86 0.64 9.19
C HIS A 138 -8.09 -0.68 9.17
N GLN A 139 -8.36 -1.59 10.12
CA GLN A 139 -7.54 -2.79 10.33
C GLN A 139 -7.40 -3.67 9.08
N THR A 140 -8.45 -3.76 8.26
CA THR A 140 -8.45 -4.58 7.04
C THR A 140 -8.01 -3.81 5.79
N LEU A 141 -8.26 -2.50 5.74
CA LEU A 141 -8.02 -1.67 4.56
C LEU A 141 -6.62 -1.03 4.57
N GLY A 142 -6.03 -0.88 5.75
CA GLY A 142 -4.85 -0.06 5.96
C GLY A 142 -5.20 1.43 5.99
N PHE A 143 -4.28 2.26 5.50
CA PHE A 143 -4.46 3.70 5.44
C PHE A 143 -5.43 4.10 4.33
N TRP A 144 -6.22 5.15 4.55
CA TRP A 144 -7.15 5.64 3.55
C TRP A 144 -7.51 7.13 3.74
N LEU A 145 -7.98 7.74 2.66
CA LEU A 145 -8.53 9.10 2.61
C LEU A 145 -9.97 9.08 2.09
N HIS A 146 -10.73 10.10 2.45
CA HIS A 146 -12.06 10.37 1.92
C HIS A 146 -11.98 11.27 0.68
N SER A 147 -12.83 11.03 -0.32
CA SER A 147 -13.06 11.98 -1.42
C SER A 147 -14.48 11.85 -1.98
N GLN A 148 -14.87 12.82 -2.82
CA GLN A 148 -16.10 12.76 -3.60
C GLN A 148 -15.86 12.08 -4.94
N LYS A 149 -16.84 11.26 -5.35
CA LYS A 149 -16.89 10.62 -6.67
C LYS A 149 -16.87 11.70 -7.75
N GLY A 150 -16.02 11.49 -8.76
CA GLY A 150 -15.88 12.44 -9.87
C GLY A 150 -15.04 13.69 -9.55
N SER A 151 -14.45 13.79 -8.35
CA SER A 151 -13.47 14.85 -8.09
C SER A 151 -12.26 14.70 -9.02
N GLY A 152 -11.56 15.81 -9.28
CA GLY A 152 -10.34 15.78 -10.11
C GLY A 152 -9.30 14.79 -9.58
N LYS A 153 -9.22 14.60 -8.26
CA LYS A 153 -8.33 13.61 -7.62
C LYS A 153 -8.69 12.18 -7.97
N VAL A 154 -9.99 11.87 -7.98
CA VAL A 154 -10.47 10.54 -8.37
C VAL A 154 -10.16 10.26 -9.84
N LEU A 155 -10.39 11.23 -10.73
CA LEU A 155 -10.10 11.09 -12.15
C LEU A 155 -8.59 10.87 -12.41
N GLN A 156 -7.74 11.64 -11.73
CA GLN A 156 -6.28 11.47 -11.78
C GLN A 156 -5.86 10.06 -11.34
N LEU A 157 -6.40 9.58 -10.21
CA LEU A 157 -6.08 8.27 -9.65
C LEU A 157 -6.61 7.08 -10.44
N GLN A 158 -7.67 7.27 -11.22
CA GLN A 158 -8.18 6.25 -12.15
C GLN A 158 -7.22 6.03 -13.32
N ASN A 159 -6.48 7.06 -13.74
CA ASN A 159 -5.51 6.98 -14.82
C ASN A 159 -4.10 6.63 -14.31
N ASN A 160 -3.73 7.11 -13.12
CA ASN A 160 -2.44 6.86 -12.50
C ASN A 160 -2.59 6.70 -11.00
N ILE A 161 -2.39 5.48 -10.51
CA ILE A 161 -2.54 5.15 -9.08
C ILE A 161 -1.46 5.78 -8.19
N ASN A 162 -0.38 6.33 -8.75
CA ASN A 162 0.70 6.88 -7.93
C ASN A 162 0.29 8.22 -7.31
N GLY A 163 0.55 8.36 -6.01
CA GLY A 163 0.32 9.59 -5.27
C GLY A 163 1.36 9.82 -4.19
N VAL A 164 1.61 11.08 -3.88
CA VAL A 164 2.49 11.49 -2.77
C VAL A 164 1.66 12.23 -1.74
N LEU A 165 1.65 11.74 -0.51
CA LEU A 165 1.05 12.44 0.62
C LEU A 165 2.15 13.22 1.34
N THR A 166 1.89 14.49 1.66
CA THR A 166 2.78 15.29 2.49
C THR A 166 2.06 15.88 3.68
N GLY A 167 2.72 15.86 4.84
CA GLY A 167 2.25 16.45 6.08
C GLY A 167 3.37 17.28 6.71
N TYR A 168 3.00 18.36 7.38
CA TYR A 168 3.94 19.22 8.08
C TYR A 168 3.36 19.65 9.42
N ASN A 169 4.12 19.45 10.49
CA ASN A 169 3.77 19.89 11.82
C ASN A 169 4.53 21.19 12.13
N ASP A 170 3.82 22.32 12.13
CA ASP A 170 4.40 23.64 12.39
C ASP A 170 5.02 23.75 13.78
N GLU A 171 4.46 23.06 14.79
CA GLU A 171 4.92 23.14 16.18
C GLU A 171 6.26 22.44 16.39
N THR A 172 6.39 21.23 15.85
CA THR A 172 7.60 20.40 16.00
C THR A 172 8.59 20.57 14.85
N GLN A 173 8.16 21.22 13.76
CA GLN A 173 8.93 21.38 12.51
C GLN A 173 9.21 20.03 11.80
N ASP A 174 8.36 19.03 12.03
CA ASP A 174 8.45 17.72 11.40
C ASP A 174 7.77 17.70 10.03
N SER A 175 8.50 17.23 9.02
CA SER A 175 8.01 17.01 7.67
C SER A 175 7.88 15.52 7.37
N TYR A 176 6.78 15.14 6.75
CA TYR A 176 6.45 13.77 6.38
C TYR A 176 6.16 13.71 4.87
N ILE A 177 6.77 12.74 4.20
CA ILE A 177 6.52 12.42 2.79
C ILE A 177 6.18 10.94 2.70
N ILE A 178 5.08 10.61 2.03
CA ILE A 178 4.63 9.23 1.81
C ILE A 178 4.42 9.04 0.32
N GLU A 179 5.30 8.27 -0.31
CA GLU A 179 5.07 7.76 -1.66
C GLU A 179 4.11 6.57 -1.59
N SER A 180 3.08 6.55 -2.43
CA SER A 180 2.00 5.58 -2.33
C SER A 180 1.39 5.17 -3.67
N GLU A 181 0.84 3.96 -3.70
CA GLU A 181 -0.14 3.54 -4.71
C GLU A 181 -1.54 3.68 -4.09
N ILE A 182 -2.40 4.48 -4.70
CA ILE A 182 -3.73 4.82 -4.18
C ILE A 182 -4.81 4.18 -5.05
N ILE A 183 -5.62 3.32 -4.43
CA ILE A 183 -6.70 2.60 -5.10
C ILE A 183 -8.04 3.23 -4.74
N VAL A 184 -8.83 3.59 -5.75
CA VAL A 184 -10.16 4.16 -5.56
C VAL A 184 -11.19 3.05 -5.39
N HIS A 185 -11.87 3.03 -4.24
CA HIS A 185 -12.98 2.13 -3.94
C HIS A 185 -14.29 2.90 -3.83
N ASN A 186 -15.35 2.36 -4.42
CA ASN A 186 -16.71 2.88 -4.34
C ASN A 186 -17.75 1.79 -4.04
N ASP A 187 -17.31 0.56 -3.77
CA ASP A 187 -18.21 -0.53 -3.43
C ASP A 187 -18.74 -0.38 -2.01
N LEU A 188 -19.99 -0.80 -1.83
CA LEU A 188 -20.72 -0.68 -0.56
C LEU A 188 -19.95 -1.24 0.65
N PRO A 189 -19.24 -2.39 0.60
CA PRO A 189 -18.48 -2.87 1.75
C PRO A 189 -17.40 -1.88 2.22
N PHE A 190 -16.70 -1.20 1.30
CA PHE A 190 -15.70 -0.19 1.66
C PHE A 190 -16.37 1.07 2.22
N LEU A 191 -17.49 1.49 1.63
CA LEU A 191 -18.24 2.65 2.11
C LEU A 191 -18.80 2.42 3.52
N LEU A 192 -19.38 1.25 3.81
CA LEU A 192 -19.92 0.96 5.14
C LEU A 192 -18.82 0.86 6.20
N SER A 193 -17.72 0.16 5.90
CA SER A 193 -16.62 -0.09 6.86
C SER A 193 -15.77 1.13 7.19
N THR A 194 -15.82 2.16 6.35
CA THR A 194 -15.04 3.39 6.53
C THR A 194 -15.93 4.61 6.83
N TRP A 195 -17.17 4.38 7.27
CA TRP A 195 -18.04 5.48 7.67
C TRP A 195 -17.54 6.11 8.98
N CYS A 196 -17.45 7.44 8.99
CA CYS A 196 -17.22 8.23 10.18
C CYS A 196 -18.32 9.29 10.28
N PRO A 197 -18.95 9.50 11.46
CA PRO A 197 -19.98 10.54 11.63
C PRO A 197 -19.52 11.94 11.22
N GLN A 198 -18.21 12.20 11.29
CA GLN A 198 -17.61 13.48 10.87
C GLN A 198 -17.82 13.77 9.38
N PHE A 199 -18.06 12.78 8.52
CA PHE A 199 -18.35 13.04 7.10
C PHE A 199 -19.76 13.60 6.85
N GLY A 200 -20.65 13.54 7.84
CA GLY A 200 -21.96 14.19 7.75
C GLY A 200 -21.86 15.70 7.51
N SER A 201 -20.79 16.35 7.99
CA SER A 201 -20.55 17.78 7.71
C SER A 201 -20.06 18.05 6.29
N ASP A 202 -19.55 17.04 5.59
CA ASP A 202 -18.99 17.16 4.23
C ASP A 202 -20.03 16.83 3.13
N LYS A 203 -21.32 17.02 3.44
CA LYS A 203 -22.48 16.73 2.56
C LYS A 203 -22.66 15.26 2.19
N CYS A 204 -22.00 14.33 2.90
CA CYS A 204 -22.27 12.91 2.75
C CYS A 204 -23.58 12.54 3.45
N LYS A 205 -24.48 11.85 2.75
CA LYS A 205 -25.84 11.53 3.20
C LYS A 205 -25.91 10.34 4.17
N GLY A 206 -24.83 9.57 4.29
CA GLY A 206 -24.80 8.37 5.12
C GLY A 206 -23.70 7.38 4.74
N PRO A 207 -23.62 6.25 5.46
CA PRO A 207 -22.61 5.21 5.25
C PRO A 207 -22.68 4.53 3.88
N ASP A 208 -23.83 4.58 3.21
CA ASP A 208 -24.11 4.01 1.88
C ASP A 208 -24.09 5.07 0.76
N ASP A 209 -23.69 6.31 1.05
CA ASP A 209 -23.67 7.39 0.06
C ASP A 209 -22.66 7.11 -1.06
N THR A 210 -23.18 6.74 -2.23
CA THR A 210 -22.39 6.42 -3.43
C THR A 210 -21.76 7.63 -4.12
N SER A 211 -22.03 8.85 -3.65
CA SER A 211 -21.28 10.05 -4.03
C SER A 211 -19.93 10.12 -3.31
N ARG A 212 -19.73 9.30 -2.28
CA ARG A 212 -18.45 9.13 -1.57
C ARG A 212 -17.58 8.08 -2.25
N VAL A 213 -16.27 8.28 -2.18
CA VAL A 213 -15.29 7.24 -2.49
C VAL A 213 -14.23 7.15 -1.39
N VAL A 214 -13.64 5.97 -1.28
CA VAL A 214 -12.54 5.68 -0.37
C VAL A 214 -11.27 5.57 -1.19
N LEU A 215 -10.27 6.39 -0.87
CA LEU A 215 -8.95 6.34 -1.48
C LEU A 215 -8.06 5.51 -0.57
N GLN A 216 -7.90 4.22 -0.85
CA GLN A 216 -7.00 3.37 -0.09
C GLN A 216 -5.56 3.74 -0.41
N VAL A 217 -4.76 4.02 0.62
CA VAL A 217 -3.36 4.45 0.51
C VAL A 217 -2.44 3.27 0.83
N ASN A 218 -1.80 2.72 -0.20
CA ASN A 218 -0.77 1.70 -0.04
C ASN A 218 0.61 2.37 0.03
N VAL A 219 1.20 2.38 1.22
CA VAL A 219 2.50 3.00 1.47
C VAL A 219 3.60 2.22 0.74
N MET A 220 4.37 2.93 -0.10
CA MET A 220 5.48 2.37 -0.84
C MET A 220 6.82 2.69 -0.19
N LYS A 221 6.94 3.93 0.29
CA LYS A 221 8.10 4.49 0.96
C LYS A 221 7.65 5.70 1.78
N THR A 222 8.33 5.96 2.89
CA THR A 222 8.16 7.20 3.63
C THR A 222 9.49 7.87 3.92
N GLU A 223 9.42 9.18 4.14
CA GLU A 223 10.50 9.99 4.67
C GLU A 223 9.94 10.86 5.80
N HIS A 224 10.69 10.92 6.90
CA HIS A 224 10.45 11.84 8.01
C HIS A 224 11.72 12.65 8.24
N LEU A 225 11.54 13.96 8.39
CA LEU A 225 12.63 14.89 8.63
C LEU A 225 12.20 15.96 9.63
N ASN A 226 12.96 16.14 10.70
CA ASN A 226 12.86 17.34 11.49
C ASN A 226 13.68 18.47 10.83
N ILE A 227 13.00 19.50 10.33
CA ILE A 227 13.64 20.55 9.53
C ILE A 227 14.67 21.33 10.36
N LYS A 228 14.36 21.61 11.62
CA LYS A 228 15.23 22.38 12.52
C LYS A 228 16.52 21.61 12.81
N GLU A 229 16.42 20.32 13.13
CA GLU A 229 17.58 19.47 13.36
C GLU A 229 18.43 19.31 12.09
N PHE A 230 17.78 19.15 10.93
CA PHE A 230 18.46 19.06 9.64
C PHE A 230 19.35 20.29 9.40
N TYR A 231 18.79 21.50 9.45
CA TYR A 231 19.59 22.72 9.26
C TYR A 231 20.64 22.93 10.34
N SER A 232 20.35 22.57 11.59
CA SER A 232 21.34 22.63 12.69
C SER A 232 22.52 21.70 12.46
N SER A 233 22.32 20.56 11.78
CA SER A 233 23.39 19.63 11.43
C SER A 233 24.28 20.12 10.29
N LEU A 234 23.75 20.97 9.40
CA LEU A 234 24.49 21.55 8.26
C LEU A 234 25.44 22.67 8.70
N ILE A 235 25.08 23.44 9.72
CA ILE A 235 25.88 24.57 10.23
C ILE A 235 27.13 24.10 11.01
N LYS A 236 27.16 22.83 11.45
CA LYS A 236 28.28 22.24 12.20
C LYS A 236 29.40 21.65 11.33
N LYS A 237 29.40 21.93 10.01
CA LYS A 237 30.48 21.58 9.07
C LYS A 237 31.22 22.83 8.63
#